data_AF-K1WK88-F1
#
_entry.id   AF-K1WK88-F1
#
_cell.length_a   1.000
_cell.length_b   1.000
_cell.length_c   1.000
_cell.angle_alpha   90.00
_cell.angle_beta   90.00
_cell.angle_gamma   90.00
#
_symmetry.space_group_name_H-M   'P 1'
#
loop_
_entity.id
_entity.type
_entity.pdbx_description
1 polymer ?
#
loop_
_entity_poly.entity_id
_entity_poly.type
_entity_poly.pdbx_seq_one_letter_code
_entity_poly.pdbx_strand_id
1 'polypeptide(L)'
;MALPLNFMTIHLLDNHIDMPSIRNGHPGPASHDIRSNSVNGVSVTNLPVIGNGVPPPVGVATPPNTLLIHHISHVLYYPINISASGVSKRMLTPQSSQSYPSGGHVSSHPFTRLIRFISSGREMWGEPVDQSLDVGMAYAKNVPIYAHVLSGHSPWTLQGRTGQVVQVDELLSPISPNQAGTVRAIGLSYVDHARELNQPLPSAPSVFFKPPTTIANPGEAIPVPRCAQHDEVDYEVELAVVLGRDCKNVAPDDAIDFILGWTCANDLTARRVQETSSQWGYSKGFDKFLPLGPCLVSTALLPDPRDLVLETRLNGEVVQNGSARNMIWPVSELISHLSQGTTLPAGTVIITGTPPGIGASRGVWLRDGDEVRCSISGGIAQPHIEPKPESPLRC
;
A
#
# COMPACT_ATOMS: atom_id res chain seq x y z
N MET A 1 -45.98 -40.18 6.04
CA MET A 1 -46.77 -38.93 5.90
C MET A 1 -45.80 -37.77 5.87
N ALA A 2 -45.97 -36.88 4.90
CA ALA A 2 -45.08 -35.79 4.54
C ALA A 2 -45.63 -34.42 4.98
N LEU A 3 -44.73 -33.42 4.91
CA LEU A 3 -44.88 -31.95 4.78
C LEU A 3 -44.53 -31.10 6.03
N PRO A 4 -43.98 -29.86 5.87
CA PRO A 4 -43.27 -29.28 4.71
C PRO A 4 -41.93 -28.57 5.04
N LEU A 5 -41.13 -28.40 3.98
CA LEU A 5 -39.98 -27.48 3.87
C LEU A 5 -40.49 -26.03 3.74
N ASN A 6 -39.95 -25.12 4.55
CA ASN A 6 -40.06 -23.68 4.30
C ASN A 6 -38.84 -23.20 3.50
N PHE A 7 -39.09 -22.73 2.27
CA PHE A 7 -38.14 -21.97 1.48
C PHE A 7 -38.16 -20.51 1.94
N MET A 8 -36.99 -19.95 2.23
CA MET A 8 -36.82 -18.50 2.32
C MET A 8 -36.18 -18.05 1.01
N THR A 9 -37.00 -17.45 0.14
CA THR A 9 -36.60 -16.83 -1.11
C THR A 9 -35.90 -15.50 -0.80
N ILE A 10 -34.63 -15.36 -1.18
CA ILE A 10 -33.95 -14.05 -1.22
C ILE A 10 -34.22 -13.48 -2.61
N HIS A 11 -35.00 -12.40 -2.65
CA HIS A 11 -35.11 -11.57 -3.84
C HIS A 11 -33.79 -10.83 -4.07
N LEU A 12 -33.14 -11.10 -5.21
CA LEU A 12 -32.08 -10.25 -5.74
C LEU A 12 -32.73 -8.90 -6.12
N LEU A 13 -32.32 -7.83 -5.44
CA LEU A 13 -32.65 -6.47 -5.88
C LEU A 13 -31.69 -6.12 -7.01
N ASP A 14 -32.18 -6.19 -8.25
CA ASP A 14 -31.60 -5.46 -9.37
C ASP A 14 -31.75 -3.97 -9.08
N ASN A 15 -30.66 -3.29 -8.74
CA ASN A 15 -30.61 -1.83 -8.73
C ASN A 15 -30.56 -1.32 -10.18
N HIS A 16 -31.69 -1.40 -10.87
CA HIS A 16 -31.98 -0.55 -12.01
C HIS A 16 -32.26 0.86 -11.47
N ILE A 17 -31.27 1.76 -11.59
CA ILE A 17 -31.55 3.20 -11.53
C ILE A 17 -32.07 3.59 -12.90
N ASP A 18 -33.39 3.58 -13.04
CA ASP A 18 -34.07 4.27 -14.14
C ASP A 18 -33.97 5.78 -13.92
N MET A 19 -33.32 6.48 -14.85
CA MET A 19 -33.42 7.93 -14.94
C MET A 19 -34.80 8.31 -15.48
N PRO A 20 -35.61 9.12 -14.76
CA PRO A 20 -36.87 9.58 -15.31
C PRO A 20 -36.66 10.71 -16.32
N SER A 21 -37.26 10.48 -17.48
CA SER A 21 -37.44 11.42 -18.59
C SER A 21 -38.05 12.75 -18.15
N ILE A 22 -37.50 13.85 -18.68
CA ILE A 22 -38.03 15.21 -18.59
C ILE A 22 -39.41 15.28 -19.26
N ARG A 23 -40.43 15.73 -18.53
CA ARG A 23 -41.69 16.23 -19.10
C ARG A 23 -42.07 17.58 -18.48
N ASN A 24 -42.45 18.50 -19.36
CA ASN A 24 -42.89 19.87 -19.08
C ASN A 24 -44.21 19.93 -18.30
N GLY A 25 -44.33 20.91 -17.39
CA GLY A 25 -45.60 21.36 -16.79
C GLY A 25 -45.43 22.48 -15.75
N HIS A 26 -45.93 23.67 -16.06
CA HIS A 26 -46.11 24.85 -15.16
C HIS A 26 -47.41 24.72 -14.30
N PRO A 27 -47.82 25.72 -13.47
CA PRO A 27 -47.23 26.24 -12.23
C PRO A 27 -48.28 26.31 -11.06
N GLY A 28 -47.86 26.56 -9.80
CA GLY A 28 -48.79 26.95 -8.72
C GLY A 28 -48.21 26.91 -7.29
N PRO A 29 -48.74 27.69 -6.31
CA PRO A 29 -47.91 28.52 -5.42
C PRO A 29 -48.05 28.25 -3.89
N ALA A 30 -47.33 29.09 -3.11
CA ALA A 30 -47.44 29.37 -1.65
C ALA A 30 -46.69 28.38 -0.73
N SER A 31 -46.05 28.76 0.39
CA SER A 31 -45.88 30.02 1.14
C SER A 31 -44.99 29.75 2.36
N HIS A 32 -44.30 30.79 2.87
CA HIS A 32 -43.76 30.98 4.24
C HIS A 32 -42.71 29.96 4.74
N ASP A 33 -41.74 30.27 5.58
CA ASP A 33 -41.23 31.45 6.28
C ASP A 33 -39.84 31.00 6.78
N ILE A 34 -38.87 31.90 6.95
CA ILE A 34 -37.90 31.90 8.06
C ILE A 34 -37.10 33.21 7.97
N ARG A 35 -37.37 34.08 8.95
CA ARG A 35 -36.47 35.12 9.43
C ARG A 35 -35.55 34.50 10.49
N SER A 36 -34.25 34.76 10.42
CA SER A 36 -33.53 35.57 11.42
C SER A 36 -32.01 35.60 11.20
N ASN A 37 -31.48 36.81 11.38
CA ASN A 37 -30.07 37.26 11.31
C ASN A 37 -29.23 36.62 12.45
N SER A 38 -27.89 36.69 12.53
CA SER A 38 -26.96 37.80 12.24
C SER A 38 -25.49 37.29 12.30
N VAL A 39 -24.63 37.61 11.31
CA VAL A 39 -23.63 38.71 11.26
C VAL A 39 -22.20 38.30 11.67
N ASN A 40 -21.26 38.33 10.71
CA ASN A 40 -20.09 39.24 10.69
C ASN A 40 -19.20 39.05 9.44
N GLY A 41 -18.87 40.17 8.76
CA GLY A 41 -17.63 40.31 7.97
C GLY A 41 -17.74 40.48 6.44
N VAL A 42 -17.89 41.72 5.98
CA VAL A 42 -17.90 42.22 4.57
C VAL A 42 -16.44 42.33 4.05
N SER A 43 -16.09 42.08 2.78
CA SER A 43 -16.24 43.03 1.66
C SER A 43 -15.71 42.47 0.34
N VAL A 44 -16.47 42.59 -0.75
CA VAL A 44 -15.91 42.86 -2.09
C VAL A 44 -16.81 43.88 -2.79
N THR A 45 -16.16 44.91 -3.34
CA THR A 45 -16.66 46.15 -3.93
C THR A 45 -17.34 45.97 -5.30
N ASN A 46 -18.44 46.71 -5.51
CA ASN A 46 -19.13 46.94 -6.79
C ASN A 46 -18.48 48.07 -7.61
N LEU A 47 -18.59 48.00 -8.95
CA LEU A 47 -18.62 49.15 -9.89
C LEU A 47 -19.30 48.72 -11.23
N PRO A 48 -19.83 49.64 -12.08
CA PRO A 48 -21.27 49.85 -12.20
C PRO A 48 -21.89 49.50 -13.58
N VAL A 49 -23.23 49.51 -13.60
CA VAL A 49 -24.11 49.43 -14.78
C VAL A 49 -24.25 50.79 -15.47
N ILE A 50 -24.23 50.82 -16.81
CA ILE A 50 -24.70 51.94 -17.64
C ILE A 50 -25.70 51.39 -18.67
N GLY A 51 -26.84 52.06 -18.86
CA GLY A 51 -28.01 51.56 -19.59
C GLY A 51 -28.31 52.17 -20.97
N ASN A 52 -29.33 51.57 -21.59
CA ASN A 52 -30.34 52.00 -22.57
C ASN A 52 -29.97 52.74 -23.89
N GLY A 53 -30.44 52.19 -25.04
CA GLY A 53 -30.69 52.95 -26.28
C GLY A 53 -30.99 52.15 -27.58
N VAL A 54 -32.28 51.97 -27.92
CA VAL A 54 -33.02 51.97 -29.23
C VAL A 54 -32.47 51.28 -30.53
N PRO A 55 -33.29 50.50 -31.32
CA PRO A 55 -32.92 49.78 -32.57
C PRO A 55 -33.32 50.50 -33.89
N PRO A 56 -32.81 50.13 -35.10
CA PRO A 56 -33.58 49.33 -36.11
C PRO A 56 -32.70 48.62 -37.21
N PRO A 57 -33.20 48.11 -38.38
CA PRO A 57 -34.41 47.34 -38.71
C PRO A 57 -34.11 45.94 -39.33
N VAL A 58 -35.21 45.26 -39.66
CA VAL A 58 -35.43 43.84 -40.04
C VAL A 58 -34.82 43.41 -41.39
N GLY A 59 -34.31 42.17 -41.45
CA GLY A 59 -33.99 41.45 -42.70
C GLY A 59 -33.82 39.92 -42.54
N VAL A 60 -34.91 39.18 -42.77
CA VAL A 60 -35.03 37.82 -43.34
C VAL A 60 -34.30 36.61 -42.71
N ALA A 61 -35.10 35.83 -41.98
CA ALA A 61 -35.19 34.35 -41.85
C ALA A 61 -33.98 33.42 -42.11
N THR A 62 -33.59 32.66 -41.07
CA THR A 62 -33.42 31.18 -41.04
C THR A 62 -33.12 30.73 -39.58
N PRO A 63 -33.53 29.51 -39.13
CA PRO A 63 -33.33 29.06 -37.74
C PRO A 63 -31.89 28.57 -37.47
N PRO A 64 -31.39 28.65 -36.21
CA PRO A 64 -29.97 28.49 -35.89
C PRO A 64 -29.52 27.04 -35.63
N ASN A 65 -28.39 26.72 -36.27
CA ASN A 65 -27.16 26.17 -35.73
C ASN A 65 -27.17 24.83 -34.96
N THR A 66 -26.76 23.79 -35.69
CA THR A 66 -25.82 22.77 -35.22
C THR A 66 -24.49 23.46 -34.82
N LEU A 67 -24.13 23.41 -33.54
CA LEU A 67 -22.84 23.88 -33.05
C LEU A 67 -21.81 22.73 -33.18
N LEU A 68 -20.99 22.77 -34.22
CA LEU A 68 -19.73 22.05 -34.29
C LEU A 68 -18.68 22.88 -33.54
N ILE A 69 -18.40 22.52 -32.28
CA ILE A 69 -17.25 23.07 -31.56
C ILE A 69 -16.01 22.31 -32.03
N HIS A 70 -15.23 22.94 -32.91
CA HIS A 70 -13.81 22.65 -33.01
C HIS A 70 -13.14 23.07 -31.69
N HIS A 71 -12.65 22.11 -30.92
CA HIS A 71 -11.75 22.37 -29.80
C HIS A 71 -10.42 22.93 -30.34
N ILE A 72 -10.28 24.25 -30.35
CA ILE A 72 -8.96 24.91 -30.45
C ILE A 72 -8.53 25.22 -29.02
N SER A 73 -7.72 24.33 -28.46
CA SER A 73 -7.02 24.58 -27.20
C SER A 73 -5.80 25.45 -27.50
N HIS A 74 -5.95 26.78 -27.42
CA HIS A 74 -4.79 27.66 -27.29
C HIS A 74 -4.22 27.54 -25.87
N VAL A 75 -3.26 26.64 -25.70
CA VAL A 75 -2.34 26.67 -24.55
C VAL A 75 -1.27 27.72 -24.87
N LEU A 76 -1.32 28.84 -24.15
CA LEU A 76 -0.28 29.87 -24.17
C LEU A 76 1.01 29.27 -23.56
N TYR A 77 2.00 29.01 -24.41
CA TYR A 77 3.37 28.74 -23.98
C TYR A 77 4.04 30.07 -23.58
N TYR A 78 4.31 30.25 -22.29
CA TYR A 78 5.37 31.17 -21.86
C TYR A 78 6.69 30.39 -21.79
N PRO A 79 7.71 30.75 -22.58
CA PRO A 79 9.02 30.15 -22.43
C PRO A 79 9.68 30.70 -21.15
N ILE A 80 9.70 29.89 -20.09
CA ILE A 80 10.62 30.13 -18.97
C ILE A 80 11.99 29.64 -19.41
N ASN A 81 12.86 30.59 -19.79
CA ASN A 81 14.29 30.32 -19.98
C ASN A 81 14.93 30.07 -18.60
N ILE A 82 15.01 28.80 -18.19
CA ILE A 82 15.88 28.40 -17.09
C ILE A 82 17.25 28.11 -17.71
N SER A 83 18.20 29.03 -17.52
CA SER A 83 19.60 28.78 -17.84
C SER A 83 20.09 27.59 -17.04
N ALA A 84 20.42 26.49 -17.72
CA ALA A 84 21.06 25.33 -17.13
C ALA A 84 22.51 25.68 -16.74
N SER A 85 22.69 26.20 -15.52
CA SER A 85 23.97 26.20 -14.84
C SER A 85 23.87 25.30 -13.60
N GLY A 86 24.56 24.15 -13.66
CA GLY A 86 25.01 23.46 -12.45
C GLY A 86 24.29 22.18 -12.00
N VAL A 87 23.45 21.52 -12.80
CA VAL A 87 23.02 20.15 -12.45
C VAL A 87 24.11 19.17 -12.91
N SER A 88 25.02 18.84 -11.98
CA SER A 88 25.92 17.71 -12.15
C SER A 88 25.09 16.46 -12.38
N LYS A 89 25.20 15.85 -13.57
CA LYS A 89 24.74 14.49 -13.81
C LYS A 89 25.54 13.58 -12.89
N ARG A 90 25.05 13.35 -11.68
CA ARG A 90 25.54 12.28 -10.82
C ARG A 90 25.18 11.00 -11.55
N MET A 91 26.14 10.42 -12.27
CA MET A 91 26.05 9.01 -12.65
C MET A 91 25.79 8.27 -11.35
N LEU A 92 24.64 7.60 -11.27
CA LEU A 92 24.38 6.61 -10.23
C LEU A 92 25.29 5.42 -10.56
N THR A 93 26.58 5.54 -10.26
CA THR A 93 27.39 4.38 -9.96
C THR A 93 26.74 3.70 -8.76
N PRO A 94 26.52 2.37 -8.76
CA PRO A 94 26.07 1.66 -7.57
C PRO A 94 26.98 2.09 -6.42
N GLN A 95 26.45 2.80 -5.43
CA GLN A 95 27.27 3.20 -4.31
C GLN A 95 27.66 1.93 -3.57
N SER A 96 28.96 1.62 -3.64
CA SER A 96 29.59 0.72 -2.70
C SER A 96 29.44 1.32 -1.30
N SER A 97 28.82 0.53 -0.42
CA SER A 97 29.14 0.43 1.01
C SER A 97 29.06 1.71 1.83
N GLN A 98 27.85 2.05 2.30
CA GLN A 98 27.71 2.44 3.70
C GLN A 98 26.74 1.47 4.36
N SER A 99 27.26 0.69 5.31
CA SER A 99 26.44 -0.03 6.29
C SER A 99 25.72 0.99 7.16
N TYR A 100 24.57 0.62 7.72
CA TYR A 100 24.01 1.37 8.84
C TYR A 100 25.13 1.55 9.88
N PRO A 101 25.46 2.79 10.27
CA PRO A 101 26.51 3.01 11.25
C PRO A 101 26.13 2.25 12.52
N SER A 102 27.05 1.43 13.03
CA SER A 102 26.86 0.59 14.23
C SER A 102 26.83 1.40 15.54
N GLY A 103 26.34 2.64 15.49
CA GLY A 103 26.40 3.61 16.59
C GLY A 103 25.18 4.53 16.75
N GLY A 104 24.09 4.28 16.01
CA GLY A 104 22.79 4.93 16.25
C GLY A 104 21.99 4.20 17.33
N HIS A 105 21.14 4.93 18.05
CA HIS A 105 20.31 4.37 19.13
C HIS A 105 19.31 3.34 18.56
N VAL A 106 19.70 2.06 18.52
CA VAL A 106 18.78 0.96 18.20
C VAL A 106 17.55 1.11 19.08
N SER A 107 16.41 1.40 18.47
CA SER A 107 15.17 1.57 19.22
C SER A 107 14.90 0.29 20.01
N SER A 108 14.96 0.38 21.33
CA SER A 108 14.83 -0.77 22.23
C SER A 108 13.35 -1.11 22.41
N HIS A 109 12.73 -1.60 21.34
CA HIS A 109 11.42 -2.23 21.45
C HIS A 109 11.59 -3.54 22.25
N PRO A 110 10.60 -3.93 23.04
CA PRO A 110 10.71 -5.09 23.94
C PRO A 110 10.56 -6.43 23.21
N PHE A 111 10.58 -6.42 21.87
CA PHE A 111 10.42 -7.59 21.03
C PHE A 111 11.54 -7.66 19.99
N THR A 112 11.82 -8.87 19.55
CA THR A 112 12.71 -9.20 18.44
C THR A 112 11.92 -9.70 17.24
N ARG A 113 10.86 -10.49 17.49
CA ARG A 113 9.91 -10.94 16.47
C ARG A 113 8.48 -10.88 16.98
N LEU A 114 7.78 -9.81 16.61
CA LEU A 114 6.42 -9.56 17.04
C LEU A 114 5.41 -10.23 16.10
N ILE A 115 4.45 -10.95 16.68
CA ILE A 115 3.24 -11.39 16.00
C ILE A 115 2.01 -10.74 16.64
N ARG A 116 1.02 -10.44 15.81
CA ARG A 116 -0.34 -10.04 16.23
C ARG A 116 -1.26 -11.23 15.95
N PHE A 117 -2.08 -11.61 16.91
CA PHE A 117 -2.88 -12.83 16.79
C PHE A 117 -4.15 -12.80 17.63
N ILE A 118 -5.10 -13.68 17.31
CA ILE A 118 -6.22 -14.02 18.17
C ILE A 118 -5.87 -15.26 19.01
N SER A 119 -6.19 -15.21 20.30
CA SER A 119 -6.20 -16.38 21.17
C SER A 119 -7.41 -16.32 22.10
N SER A 120 -8.20 -17.40 22.11
CA SER A 120 -9.46 -17.51 22.86
C SER A 120 -10.40 -16.31 22.61
N GLY A 121 -10.50 -15.90 21.34
CA GLY A 121 -11.36 -14.80 20.88
C GLY A 121 -10.86 -13.39 21.25
N ARG A 122 -9.63 -13.25 21.76
CA ARG A 122 -9.03 -11.95 22.09
C ARG A 122 -7.82 -11.67 21.21
N GLU A 123 -7.74 -10.45 20.69
CA GLU A 123 -6.55 -9.96 20.00
C GLU A 123 -5.42 -9.68 21.00
N MET A 124 -4.21 -10.13 20.64
CA MET A 124 -3.01 -10.05 21.47
C MET A 124 -1.77 -9.79 20.61
N TRP A 125 -0.70 -9.38 21.29
CA TRP A 125 0.65 -9.24 20.76
C TRP A 125 1.59 -10.16 21.53
N GLY A 126 2.56 -10.73 20.83
CA GLY A 126 3.50 -11.65 21.45
C GLY A 126 4.69 -11.98 20.58
N GLU A 127 5.58 -12.80 21.12
CA GLU A 127 6.67 -13.40 20.37
C GLU A 127 6.47 -14.92 20.30
N PRO A 128 6.78 -15.57 19.17
CA PRO A 128 6.78 -17.03 19.09
C PRO A 128 7.67 -17.64 20.17
N VAL A 129 7.21 -18.71 20.82
CA VAL A 129 8.03 -19.44 21.81
C VAL A 129 9.25 -20.04 21.12
N ASP A 130 9.05 -20.65 19.96
CA ASP A 130 10.12 -21.10 19.08
C ASP A 130 10.54 -19.96 18.13
N GLN A 131 11.69 -19.35 18.43
CA GLN A 131 12.26 -18.25 17.64
C GLN A 131 12.83 -18.71 16.29
N SER A 132 13.01 -20.02 16.08
CA SER A 132 13.40 -20.56 14.78
C SER A 132 12.20 -20.87 13.88
N LEU A 133 10.98 -20.86 14.43
CA LEU A 133 9.77 -21.17 13.68
C LEU A 133 9.48 -20.11 12.62
N ASP A 134 9.24 -20.59 11.40
CA ASP A 134 8.52 -19.82 10.39
C ASP A 134 7.03 -19.81 10.73
N VAL A 135 6.59 -18.76 11.42
CA VAL A 135 5.21 -18.62 11.87
C VAL A 135 4.21 -18.56 10.73
N GLY A 136 4.57 -18.00 9.57
CA GLY A 136 3.67 -17.97 8.42
C GLY A 136 3.46 -19.37 7.86
N MET A 137 4.53 -20.14 7.72
CA MET A 137 4.45 -21.53 7.26
C MET A 137 3.79 -22.46 8.25
N ALA A 138 4.05 -22.28 9.55
CA ALA A 138 3.38 -23.04 10.60
C ALA A 138 1.86 -22.80 10.54
N TYR A 139 1.45 -21.53 10.43
CA TYR A 139 0.05 -21.15 10.33
C TYR A 139 -0.61 -21.75 9.09
N ALA A 140 0.00 -21.59 7.90
CA ALA A 140 -0.53 -22.12 6.65
C ALA A 140 -0.69 -23.65 6.66
N LYS A 141 0.14 -24.36 7.43
CA LYS A 141 0.10 -25.84 7.56
C LYS A 141 -0.71 -26.34 8.77
N ASN A 142 -1.39 -25.45 9.50
CA ASN A 142 -2.09 -25.78 10.75
C ASN A 142 -1.17 -26.45 11.79
N VAL A 143 0.12 -26.11 11.79
CA VAL A 143 1.06 -26.50 12.85
C VAL A 143 0.83 -25.58 14.05
N PRO A 144 0.63 -26.10 15.27
CA PRO A 144 0.38 -25.27 16.45
C PRO A 144 1.50 -24.24 16.67
N ILE A 145 1.11 -22.98 16.87
CA ILE A 145 2.01 -21.88 17.24
C ILE A 145 1.70 -21.48 18.67
N TYR A 146 2.73 -21.38 19.50
CA TYR A 146 2.62 -20.85 20.87
C TYR A 146 3.39 -19.53 20.96
N ALA A 147 2.83 -18.57 21.69
CA ALA A 147 3.37 -17.23 21.82
C ALA A 147 3.51 -16.80 23.28
N HIS A 148 4.64 -16.18 23.62
CA HIS A 148 4.78 -15.39 24.84
C HIS A 148 3.98 -14.09 24.68
N VAL A 149 2.98 -13.87 25.54
CA VAL A 149 2.14 -12.67 25.46
C VAL A 149 2.91 -11.45 25.99
N LEU A 150 2.93 -10.37 25.24
CA LEU A 150 3.48 -9.07 25.63
C LEU A 150 2.38 -8.18 26.22
N SER A 151 2.71 -7.37 27.23
CA SER A 151 1.78 -6.36 27.76
C SER A 151 1.75 -5.12 26.88
N GLY A 152 0.57 -4.55 26.64
CA GLY A 152 0.35 -3.37 25.83
C GLY A 152 -0.88 -3.51 24.94
N HIS A 153 -1.16 -2.48 24.13
CA HIS A 153 -2.37 -2.42 23.28
C HIS A 153 -2.07 -2.11 21.81
N SER A 154 -0.80 -1.90 21.48
CA SER A 154 -0.32 -1.64 20.13
C SER A 154 1.19 -1.87 20.08
N PRO A 155 1.78 -2.09 18.90
CA PRO A 155 3.23 -2.26 18.75
C PRO A 155 4.08 -1.15 19.39
N TRP A 156 3.56 0.08 19.48
CA TRP A 156 4.24 1.25 20.09
C TRP A 156 4.11 1.36 21.60
N THR A 157 3.18 0.62 22.21
CA THR A 157 2.91 0.66 23.65
C THR A 157 3.30 -0.62 24.35
N LEU A 158 3.92 -1.56 23.62
CA LEU A 158 4.38 -2.82 24.19
C LEU A 158 5.44 -2.57 25.25
N GLN A 159 5.38 -3.38 26.31
CA GLN A 159 6.40 -3.50 27.33
C GLN A 159 6.91 -4.94 27.30
N GLY A 160 7.21 -5.54 28.45
CA GLY A 160 7.74 -6.90 28.50
C GLY A 160 6.71 -8.01 28.33
N ARG A 161 7.22 -9.24 28.42
CA ARG A 161 6.42 -10.46 28.52
C ARG A 161 5.62 -10.45 29.82
N THR A 162 4.38 -10.89 29.74
CA THR A 162 3.46 -11.05 30.88
C THR A 162 3.75 -12.32 31.70
N GLY A 163 4.56 -13.23 31.16
CA GLY A 163 4.75 -14.60 31.68
C GLY A 163 3.71 -15.60 31.16
N GLN A 164 2.66 -15.15 30.48
CA GLN A 164 1.68 -16.04 29.86
C GLN A 164 2.19 -16.57 28.53
N VAL A 165 1.93 -17.85 28.29
CA VAL A 165 2.09 -18.51 26.99
C VAL A 165 0.72 -19.00 26.56
N VAL A 166 0.34 -18.67 25.33
CA VAL A 166 -0.95 -19.04 24.75
C VAL A 166 -0.77 -19.65 23.37
N GLN A 167 -1.73 -20.47 22.95
CA GLN A 167 -1.81 -20.93 21.56
C GLN A 167 -2.39 -19.81 20.68
N VAL A 168 -1.82 -19.66 19.50
CA VAL A 168 -2.34 -18.78 18.44
C VAL A 168 -3.47 -19.51 17.71
N ASP A 169 -4.66 -18.92 17.71
CA ASP A 169 -5.83 -19.45 16.99
C ASP A 169 -5.91 -18.87 15.57
N GLU A 170 -5.69 -17.56 15.44
CA GLU A 170 -5.67 -16.84 14.16
C GLU A 170 -4.44 -15.93 14.12
N LEU A 171 -3.65 -16.01 13.05
CA LEU A 171 -2.55 -15.10 12.81
C LEU A 171 -3.03 -13.88 12.04
N LEU A 172 -2.66 -12.69 12.52
CA LEU A 172 -3.08 -11.42 11.93
C LEU A 172 -1.88 -10.69 11.32
N SER A 173 -2.14 -9.75 10.41
CA SER A 173 -1.09 -8.81 9.98
C SER A 173 -0.50 -8.12 11.21
N PRO A 174 0.83 -7.95 11.32
CA PRO A 174 1.46 -7.32 12.48
C PRO A 174 1.00 -5.87 12.67
N ILE A 175 0.57 -5.20 11.60
CA ILE A 175 0.00 -3.86 11.59
C ILE A 175 -1.42 -3.94 11.01
N SER A 176 -2.43 -3.51 11.77
CA SER A 176 -3.80 -3.46 11.27
C SER A 176 -4.04 -2.22 10.37
N PRO A 177 -5.09 -2.22 9.52
CA PRO A 177 -5.49 -1.03 8.76
C PRO A 177 -5.62 0.25 9.61
N ASN A 178 -6.12 0.13 10.84
CA ASN A 178 -6.33 1.27 11.75
C ASN A 178 -5.02 1.74 12.42
N GLN A 179 -3.99 0.89 12.43
CA GLN A 179 -2.67 1.21 12.98
C GLN A 179 -1.72 1.75 11.90
N ALA A 180 -2.01 1.50 10.62
CA ALA A 180 -1.20 1.99 9.53
C ALA A 180 -1.42 3.50 9.33
N GLY A 181 -0.38 4.30 9.53
CA GLY A 181 -0.44 5.75 9.33
C GLY A 181 -0.67 6.11 7.87
N THR A 182 0.22 5.65 6.99
CA THR A 182 0.05 5.65 5.52
C THR A 182 0.68 4.38 4.95
N VAL A 183 0.24 3.92 3.78
CA VAL A 183 0.96 2.89 3.02
C VAL A 183 1.56 3.53 1.77
N ARG A 184 2.89 3.55 1.70
CA ARG A 184 3.66 4.14 0.60
C ARG A 184 4.44 3.05 -0.11
N ALA A 185 4.44 3.09 -1.43
CA ALA A 185 5.01 2.05 -2.24
C ALA A 185 5.94 2.64 -3.30
N ILE A 186 7.02 1.91 -3.61
CA ILE A 186 8.06 2.36 -4.53
C ILE A 186 8.03 1.51 -5.79
N GLY A 187 7.64 2.12 -6.90
CA GLY A 187 7.70 1.45 -8.21
C GLY A 187 9.13 1.40 -8.75
N LEU A 188 9.41 0.34 -9.51
CA LEU A 188 10.68 0.11 -10.20
C LEU A 188 11.91 0.36 -9.31
N SER A 189 11.99 -0.38 -8.21
CA SER A 189 13.00 -0.17 -7.17
C SER A 189 14.15 -1.18 -7.20
N TYR A 190 14.20 -2.09 -8.18
CA TYR A 190 15.19 -3.15 -8.29
C TYR A 190 15.91 -3.09 -9.65
N VAL A 191 17.24 -3.13 -9.63
CA VAL A 191 18.07 -2.99 -10.85
C VAL A 191 17.79 -4.10 -11.86
N ASP A 192 17.66 -5.33 -11.37
CA ASP A 192 17.33 -6.52 -12.16
C ASP A 192 15.88 -6.52 -12.67
N HIS A 193 14.93 -6.00 -11.89
CA HIS A 193 13.56 -5.79 -12.37
C HIS A 193 13.47 -4.71 -13.47
N ALA A 194 14.24 -3.62 -13.35
CA ALA A 194 14.33 -2.63 -14.42
C ALA A 194 14.91 -3.21 -15.72
N ARG A 195 15.87 -4.13 -15.62
CA ARG A 195 16.39 -4.88 -16.77
C ARG A 195 15.34 -5.82 -17.37
N GLU A 196 14.57 -6.54 -16.54
CA GLU A 196 13.47 -7.40 -16.99
C GLU A 196 12.45 -6.62 -17.84
N LEU A 197 12.10 -5.40 -17.41
CA LEU A 197 11.14 -4.56 -18.11
C LEU A 197 11.75 -3.72 -19.26
N ASN A 198 13.05 -3.85 -19.53
CA ASN A 198 13.79 -2.99 -20.47
C ASN A 198 13.60 -1.50 -20.21
N GLN A 199 13.52 -1.09 -18.94
CA GLN A 199 13.35 0.30 -18.53
C GLN A 199 14.67 0.91 -18.03
N PRO A 200 14.92 2.21 -18.28
CA PRO A 200 16.06 2.89 -17.69
C PRO A 200 15.89 2.98 -16.17
N LEU A 201 17.01 3.02 -15.44
CA LEU A 201 16.97 3.27 -14.01
C LEU A 201 16.37 4.66 -13.75
N PRO A 202 15.38 4.78 -12.84
CA PRO A 202 14.75 6.05 -12.54
C PRO A 202 15.76 6.98 -11.83
N SER A 203 15.64 8.28 -12.06
CA SER A 203 16.50 9.28 -11.40
C SER A 203 16.03 9.66 -10.00
N ALA A 204 14.82 9.26 -9.61
CA ALA A 204 14.22 9.45 -8.30
C ALA A 204 13.21 8.31 -7.99
N PRO A 205 12.92 8.00 -6.72
CA PRO A 205 11.90 7.01 -6.37
C PRO A 205 10.52 7.37 -6.95
N SER A 206 9.88 6.41 -7.61
CA SER A 206 8.49 6.56 -8.07
C SER A 206 7.54 6.15 -6.95
N VAL A 207 6.87 7.13 -6.35
CA VAL A 207 6.06 6.92 -5.14
C VAL A 207 4.58 6.87 -5.49
N PHE A 208 3.88 5.87 -4.97
CA PHE A 208 2.42 5.83 -4.96
C PHE A 208 1.91 5.41 -3.58
N PHE A 209 0.61 5.59 -3.37
CA PHE A 209 -0.05 5.30 -2.10
C PHE A 209 -1.05 4.17 -2.27
N LYS A 210 -1.16 3.34 -1.23
CA LYS A 210 -2.24 2.37 -1.08
C LYS A 210 -3.10 2.78 0.12
N PRO A 211 -4.43 2.66 0.07
CA PRO A 211 -5.27 2.79 1.26
C PRO A 211 -4.88 1.75 2.33
N PRO A 212 -4.95 2.07 3.63
CA PRO A 212 -4.76 1.07 4.68
C PRO A 212 -5.72 -0.13 4.61
N THR A 213 -6.89 0.03 3.98
CA THR A 213 -7.85 -1.08 3.74
C THR A 213 -7.31 -2.17 2.83
N THR A 214 -6.22 -1.91 2.11
CA THR A 214 -5.51 -2.94 1.35
C THR A 214 -4.84 -3.99 2.23
N ILE A 215 -4.56 -3.72 3.51
CA ILE A 215 -3.85 -4.67 4.38
C ILE A 215 -4.71 -5.92 4.64
N ALA A 216 -4.17 -7.08 4.31
CA ALA A 216 -4.77 -8.40 4.54
C ALA A 216 -3.97 -9.21 5.57
N ASN A 217 -4.66 -10.06 6.32
CA ASN A 217 -4.02 -10.97 7.26
C ASN A 217 -3.30 -12.12 6.51
N PRO A 218 -2.24 -12.70 7.09
CA PRO A 218 -1.63 -13.92 6.55
C PRO A 218 -2.66 -15.05 6.39
N GLY A 219 -2.71 -15.67 5.22
CA GLY A 219 -3.63 -16.78 4.92
C GLY A 219 -5.09 -16.38 4.69
N GLU A 220 -5.43 -15.08 4.76
CA GLU A 220 -6.77 -14.60 4.40
C GLU A 220 -6.99 -14.68 2.88
N ALA A 221 -8.21 -15.05 2.46
CA ALA A 221 -8.58 -15.03 1.05
C ALA A 221 -8.69 -13.58 0.53
N ILE A 222 -8.20 -13.34 -0.68
CA ILE A 222 -8.16 -11.99 -1.26
C ILE A 222 -9.31 -11.79 -2.25
N PRO A 223 -10.30 -10.92 -1.95
CA PRO A 223 -11.37 -10.62 -2.89
C PRO A 223 -10.85 -9.82 -4.10
N VAL A 224 -11.04 -10.35 -5.31
CA VAL A 224 -10.80 -9.60 -6.55
C VAL A 224 -12.09 -8.86 -6.95
N PRO A 225 -12.09 -7.51 -6.99
CA PRO A 225 -13.30 -6.75 -7.31
C PRO A 225 -13.71 -6.93 -8.77
N ARG A 226 -15.01 -6.75 -9.09
CA ARG A 226 -15.56 -6.94 -10.45
C ARG A 226 -14.78 -6.21 -11.55
N CYS A 227 -14.29 -4.99 -11.29
CA CYS A 227 -13.50 -4.22 -12.26
C CYS A 227 -12.11 -4.82 -12.55
N ALA A 228 -11.66 -5.78 -11.76
CA ALA A 228 -10.37 -6.47 -11.89
C ALA A 228 -10.51 -7.97 -12.21
N GLN A 229 -11.73 -8.49 -12.39
CA GLN A 229 -12.00 -9.90 -12.74
C GLN A 229 -11.73 -10.23 -14.22
N HIS A 230 -10.86 -9.47 -14.87
CA HIS A 230 -10.48 -9.66 -16.28
C HIS A 230 -9.11 -10.35 -16.42
N ASP A 231 -8.74 -11.15 -15.41
CA ASP A 231 -7.64 -12.12 -15.46
C ASP A 231 -6.22 -11.56 -15.62
N GLU A 232 -5.93 -10.41 -14.99
CA GLU A 232 -4.59 -9.80 -15.00
C GLU A 232 -4.20 -9.29 -13.61
N VAL A 233 -4.57 -10.04 -12.57
CA VAL A 233 -4.09 -9.80 -11.21
C VAL A 233 -2.72 -10.46 -11.04
N ASP A 234 -1.79 -9.71 -10.47
CA ASP A 234 -0.38 -10.04 -10.39
C ASP A 234 0.14 -9.98 -8.94
N TYR A 235 1.22 -10.70 -8.68
CA TYR A 235 1.93 -10.78 -7.40
C TYR A 235 3.25 -10.00 -7.44
N GLU A 236 3.65 -9.47 -6.29
CA GLU A 236 4.90 -8.70 -6.15
C GLU A 236 5.41 -8.83 -4.70
N VAL A 237 6.39 -9.73 -4.45
CA VAL A 237 7.00 -9.81 -3.10
C VAL A 237 7.83 -8.58 -2.81
N GLU A 238 7.59 -7.95 -1.66
CA GLU A 238 8.34 -6.76 -1.26
C GLU A 238 8.76 -6.82 0.21
N LEU A 239 9.95 -6.29 0.49
CA LEU A 239 10.33 -5.93 1.86
C LEU A 239 9.48 -4.73 2.28
N ALA A 240 8.83 -4.85 3.42
CA ALA A 240 8.07 -3.78 4.04
C ALA A 240 8.75 -3.28 5.31
N VAL A 241 8.77 -1.96 5.47
CA VAL A 241 9.33 -1.26 6.63
C VAL A 241 8.22 -0.55 7.36
N VAL A 242 8.13 -0.75 8.68
CA VAL A 242 7.12 -0.07 9.52
C VAL A 242 7.81 0.96 10.39
N LEU A 243 7.30 2.19 10.41
CA LEU A 243 7.86 3.26 11.24
C LEU A 243 7.39 3.17 12.71
N GLY A 244 8.32 3.30 13.65
CA GLY A 244 8.11 3.28 15.10
C GLY A 244 7.78 4.65 15.69
N ARG A 245 8.02 5.72 14.94
CA ARG A 245 7.80 7.11 15.38
C ARG A 245 7.62 8.01 14.17
N ASP A 246 7.10 9.20 14.41
CA ASP A 246 6.95 10.22 13.38
C ASP A 246 8.33 10.60 12.80
N CYS A 247 8.41 10.64 11.48
CA CYS A 247 9.63 10.89 10.71
C CYS A 247 9.41 12.10 9.80
N LYS A 248 10.25 13.14 9.89
CA LYS A 248 10.20 14.32 9.02
C LYS A 248 11.60 14.86 8.75
N ASN A 249 11.91 15.10 7.49
CA ASN A 249 13.20 15.61 7.02
C ASN A 249 14.40 14.82 7.57
N VAL A 250 14.25 13.50 7.66
CA VAL A 250 15.27 12.63 8.28
C VAL A 250 16.44 12.43 7.34
N ALA A 251 17.67 12.47 7.84
CA ALA A 251 18.85 12.13 7.06
C ALA A 251 18.95 10.60 6.89
N PRO A 252 19.54 10.08 5.79
CA PRO A 252 19.65 8.63 5.58
C PRO A 252 20.32 7.89 6.74
N ASP A 253 21.36 8.47 7.35
CA ASP A 253 22.12 7.86 8.45
C ASP A 253 21.29 7.71 9.74
N ASP A 254 20.27 8.56 9.93
CA ASP A 254 19.39 8.53 11.10
C ASP A 254 18.16 7.63 10.89
N ALA A 255 17.93 7.14 9.66
CA ALA A 255 16.67 6.50 9.27
C ALA A 255 16.34 5.24 10.09
N ILE A 256 17.34 4.47 10.50
CA ILE A 256 17.17 3.22 11.25
C ILE A 256 16.48 3.44 12.61
N ASP A 257 16.69 4.62 13.24
CA ASP A 257 16.14 4.97 14.55
C ASP A 257 14.62 5.24 14.48
N PHE A 258 14.06 5.39 13.28
CA PHE A 258 12.64 5.60 13.04
C PHE A 258 11.91 4.29 12.70
N ILE A 259 12.63 3.17 12.55
CA ILE A 259 12.07 1.89 12.12
C ILE A 259 11.63 1.08 13.35
N LEU A 260 10.36 0.66 13.35
CA LEU A 260 9.81 -0.30 14.30
C LEU A 260 10.28 -1.72 13.96
N GLY A 261 10.27 -2.07 12.68
CA GLY A 261 10.75 -3.34 12.18
C GLY A 261 10.45 -3.60 10.72
N TRP A 262 10.80 -4.81 10.31
CA TRP A 262 10.73 -5.35 8.95
C TRP A 262 9.64 -6.41 8.84
N THR A 263 8.91 -6.44 7.74
CA THR A 263 7.94 -7.51 7.44
C THR A 263 7.91 -7.82 5.95
N CYS A 264 7.19 -8.87 5.55
CA CYS A 264 6.98 -9.22 4.14
C CYS A 264 5.65 -8.65 3.67
N ALA A 265 5.61 -8.18 2.43
CA ALA A 265 4.41 -7.72 1.75
C ALA A 265 4.24 -8.45 0.40
N ASN A 266 3.00 -8.51 -0.07
CA ASN A 266 2.67 -8.84 -1.45
C ASN A 266 1.90 -7.66 -2.07
N ASP A 267 2.51 -6.90 -2.97
CA ASP A 267 1.88 -5.74 -3.63
C ASP A 267 1.01 -6.16 -4.82
N LEU A 268 -0.15 -6.73 -4.51
CA LEU A 268 -1.07 -7.22 -5.53
C LEU A 268 -1.50 -6.11 -6.48
N THR A 269 -1.49 -6.44 -7.76
CA THR A 269 -1.70 -5.45 -8.83
C THR A 269 -2.68 -5.96 -9.88
N ALA A 270 -3.73 -5.20 -10.18
CA ALA A 270 -4.57 -5.43 -11.36
C ALA A 270 -3.95 -4.72 -12.57
N ARG A 271 -3.14 -5.42 -13.38
CA ARG A 271 -2.33 -4.82 -14.46
C ARG A 271 -3.18 -4.14 -15.54
N ARG A 272 -4.28 -4.76 -15.96
CA ARG A 272 -5.22 -4.11 -16.89
C ARG A 272 -5.69 -2.73 -16.41
N VAL A 273 -6.01 -2.63 -15.13
CA VAL A 273 -6.45 -1.37 -14.52
C VAL A 273 -5.28 -0.40 -14.45
N GLN A 274 -4.08 -0.90 -14.13
CA GLN A 274 -2.85 -0.11 -14.05
C GLN A 274 -2.55 0.59 -15.39
N GLU A 275 -2.72 -0.10 -16.52
CA GLU A 275 -2.47 0.48 -17.85
C GLU A 275 -3.46 1.59 -18.23
N THR A 276 -4.68 1.52 -17.69
CA THR A 276 -5.72 2.52 -17.96
C THR A 276 -5.72 3.70 -16.99
N SER A 277 -4.89 3.66 -15.94
CA SER A 277 -4.81 4.68 -14.90
C SER A 277 -3.46 5.37 -14.91
N SER A 278 -3.46 6.70 -14.89
CA SER A 278 -2.22 7.48 -14.70
C SER A 278 -1.68 7.40 -13.26
N GLN A 279 -2.45 6.83 -12.32
CA GLN A 279 -2.10 6.70 -10.91
C GLN A 279 -2.21 5.23 -10.47
N TRP A 280 -1.06 4.60 -10.18
CA TRP A 280 -0.99 3.18 -9.81
C TRP A 280 -1.70 2.85 -8.50
N GLY A 281 -1.88 3.83 -7.62
CA GLY A 281 -2.62 3.64 -6.36
C GLY A 281 -4.04 3.12 -6.57
N TYR A 282 -4.68 3.37 -7.73
CA TYR A 282 -6.00 2.83 -8.03
C TYR A 282 -5.95 1.31 -8.30
N SER A 283 -5.08 0.85 -9.21
CA SER A 283 -4.96 -0.57 -9.59
C SER A 283 -4.35 -1.47 -8.52
N LYS A 284 -3.70 -0.87 -7.53
CA LYS A 284 -3.08 -1.54 -6.38
C LYS A 284 -3.85 -1.27 -5.08
N GLY A 285 -4.92 -0.47 -5.13
CA GLY A 285 -5.58 0.08 -3.94
C GLY A 285 -6.84 -0.67 -3.50
N PHE A 286 -7.15 -1.82 -4.09
CA PHE A 286 -8.34 -2.58 -3.73
C PHE A 286 -8.24 -3.20 -2.34
N ASP A 287 -9.37 -3.44 -1.70
CA ASP A 287 -9.41 -4.04 -0.36
C ASP A 287 -8.63 -5.36 -0.37
N LYS A 288 -7.83 -5.56 0.68
CA LYS A 288 -6.97 -6.75 0.85
C LYS A 288 -5.85 -6.94 -0.18
N PHE A 289 -5.58 -6.00 -1.09
CA PHE A 289 -4.46 -6.09 -2.06
C PHE A 289 -3.05 -5.88 -1.48
N LEU A 290 -2.89 -6.04 -0.16
CA LEU A 290 -1.61 -6.00 0.52
C LEU A 290 -1.57 -7.02 1.68
N PRO A 291 -1.47 -8.33 1.38
CA PRO A 291 -1.04 -9.30 2.39
C PRO A 291 0.26 -8.82 3.06
N LEU A 292 0.24 -8.66 4.38
CA LEU A 292 1.33 -8.08 5.17
C LEU A 292 1.60 -8.96 6.39
N GLY A 293 2.84 -9.39 6.61
CA GLY A 293 3.20 -10.28 7.72
C GLY A 293 4.27 -11.30 7.32
N PRO A 294 4.34 -12.47 7.98
CA PRO A 294 3.53 -12.95 9.10
C PRO A 294 3.91 -12.34 10.45
N CYS A 295 5.08 -11.70 10.55
CA CYS A 295 5.58 -11.10 11.77
C CYS A 295 6.33 -9.80 11.47
N LEU A 296 6.63 -9.03 12.52
CA LEU A 296 7.47 -7.84 12.46
C LEU A 296 8.78 -8.12 13.18
N VAL A 297 9.88 -8.14 12.43
CA VAL A 297 11.23 -8.38 12.94
C VAL A 297 11.87 -7.05 13.32
N SER A 298 12.38 -6.94 14.55
CA SER A 298 12.97 -5.69 15.02
C SER A 298 14.36 -5.44 14.42
N THR A 299 14.76 -4.18 14.38
CA THR A 299 16.10 -3.76 13.95
C THR A 299 17.21 -4.23 14.89
N ALA A 300 16.88 -4.64 16.12
CA ALA A 300 17.84 -5.25 17.03
C ALA A 300 18.23 -6.67 16.59
N LEU A 301 17.29 -7.45 16.03
CA LEU A 301 17.56 -8.78 15.49
C LEU A 301 18.12 -8.72 14.07
N LEU A 302 17.60 -7.79 13.25
CA LEU A 302 18.02 -7.60 11.86
C LEU A 302 18.40 -6.12 11.65
N PRO A 303 19.62 -5.71 11.98
CA PRO A 303 20.05 -4.31 11.86
C PRO A 303 20.26 -3.85 10.41
N ASP A 304 20.46 -4.80 9.49
CA ASP A 304 20.74 -4.53 8.08
C ASP A 304 19.92 -5.47 7.18
N PRO A 305 18.93 -4.96 6.42
CA PRO A 305 18.08 -5.76 5.55
C PRO A 305 18.67 -5.97 4.15
N ARG A 306 19.91 -5.52 3.86
CA ARG A 306 20.46 -5.61 2.49
C ARG A 306 20.66 -7.03 2.03
N ASP A 307 20.90 -7.96 2.94
CA ASP A 307 21.35 -9.32 2.62
C ASP A 307 20.18 -10.31 2.54
N LEU A 308 18.95 -9.78 2.45
CA LEU A 308 17.74 -10.57 2.41
C LEU A 308 17.50 -11.17 1.02
N VAL A 309 16.96 -12.39 1.02
CA VAL A 309 16.44 -13.09 -0.16
C VAL A 309 14.92 -12.94 -0.13
N LEU A 310 14.35 -12.54 -1.25
CA LEU A 310 12.91 -12.39 -1.45
C LEU A 310 12.46 -13.44 -2.48
N GLU A 311 11.48 -14.25 -2.12
CA GLU A 311 10.97 -15.32 -2.96
C GLU A 311 9.44 -15.28 -3.02
N THR A 312 8.88 -15.44 -4.22
CA THR A 312 7.46 -15.72 -4.42
C THR A 312 7.30 -17.12 -5.00
N ARG A 313 6.37 -17.90 -4.43
CA ARG A 313 5.88 -19.14 -5.01
C ARG A 313 4.43 -19.00 -5.42
N LEU A 314 4.11 -19.43 -6.63
CA LEU A 314 2.75 -19.60 -7.13
C LEU A 314 2.47 -21.11 -7.19
N ASN A 315 1.50 -21.59 -6.42
CA ASN A 315 1.14 -23.01 -6.33
C ASN A 315 2.36 -23.94 -6.11
N GLY A 316 3.32 -23.47 -5.30
CA GLY A 316 4.57 -24.18 -4.97
C GLY A 316 5.74 -23.95 -5.93
N GLU A 317 5.51 -23.45 -7.14
CA GLU A 317 6.56 -23.10 -8.11
C GLU A 317 7.19 -21.76 -7.78
N VAL A 318 8.53 -21.68 -7.73
CA VAL A 318 9.25 -20.41 -7.54
C VAL A 318 9.13 -19.57 -8.80
N VAL A 319 8.49 -18.40 -8.66
CA VAL A 319 8.28 -17.45 -9.76
C VAL A 319 9.09 -16.16 -9.61
N GLN A 320 9.44 -15.79 -8.37
CA GLN A 320 10.39 -14.71 -8.06
C GLN A 320 11.44 -15.23 -7.09
N ASN A 321 12.70 -14.83 -7.32
CA ASN A 321 13.81 -15.09 -6.42
C ASN A 321 14.86 -13.98 -6.61
N GLY A 322 14.87 -13.02 -5.69
CA GLY A 322 15.73 -11.85 -5.76
C GLY A 322 16.43 -11.55 -4.44
N SER A 323 17.29 -10.53 -4.45
CA SER A 323 18.01 -10.07 -3.26
C SER A 323 17.78 -8.59 -3.01
N ALA A 324 17.53 -8.22 -1.76
CA ALA A 324 17.41 -6.82 -1.34
C ALA A 324 18.66 -5.98 -1.67
N ARG A 325 19.84 -6.60 -1.88
CA ARG A 325 21.06 -5.91 -2.35
C ARG A 325 20.87 -5.24 -3.71
N ASN A 326 19.91 -5.71 -4.52
CA ASN A 326 19.63 -5.17 -5.85
C ASN A 326 18.68 -3.97 -5.83
N MET A 327 18.25 -3.51 -4.66
CA MET A 327 17.48 -2.28 -4.53
C MET A 327 18.28 -1.10 -5.10
N ILE A 328 17.62 -0.30 -5.95
CA ILE A 328 18.15 0.95 -6.51
C ILE A 328 18.27 1.99 -5.39
N TRP A 329 17.29 2.00 -4.48
CA TRP A 329 17.21 2.91 -3.35
C TRP A 329 17.22 2.11 -2.04
N PRO A 330 18.30 2.16 -1.25
CA PRO A 330 18.31 1.59 0.10
C PRO A 330 17.18 2.15 0.96
N VAL A 331 16.69 1.36 1.93
CA VAL A 331 15.61 1.78 2.84
C VAL A 331 15.89 3.13 3.51
N SER A 332 17.13 3.37 3.95
CA SER A 332 17.52 4.64 4.57
C SER A 332 17.29 5.83 3.63
N GLU A 333 17.64 5.69 2.35
CA GLU A 333 17.40 6.70 1.34
C GLU A 333 15.91 6.88 1.06
N LEU A 334 15.12 5.81 1.03
CA LEU A 334 13.67 5.87 0.87
C LEU A 334 13.01 6.65 2.01
N ILE A 335 13.34 6.34 3.27
CA ILE A 335 12.81 7.07 4.43
C ILE A 335 13.21 8.54 4.37
N SER A 336 14.47 8.82 4.07
CA SER A 336 14.96 10.19 3.94
C SER A 336 14.20 10.94 2.86
N HIS A 337 14.09 10.36 1.66
CA HIS A 337 13.40 10.95 0.51
C HIS A 337 11.93 11.23 0.82
N LEU A 338 11.20 10.21 1.32
CA LEU A 338 9.77 10.30 1.58
C LEU A 338 9.41 11.28 2.70
N SER A 339 10.33 11.52 3.63
CA SER A 339 10.11 12.42 4.77
C SER A 339 10.43 13.89 4.46
N GLN A 340 10.99 14.22 3.29
CA GLN A 340 11.29 15.60 2.93
C GLN A 340 10.00 16.42 2.75
N GLY A 341 9.83 17.44 3.58
CA GLY A 341 8.68 18.35 3.57
C GLY A 341 7.39 17.75 4.13
N THR A 342 7.33 16.45 4.39
CA THR A 342 6.11 15.74 4.84
C THR A 342 6.41 14.85 6.03
N THR A 343 5.65 14.99 7.12
CA THR A 343 5.74 14.03 8.23
C THR A 343 5.18 12.68 7.78
N LEU A 344 5.96 11.62 8.00
CA LEU A 344 5.52 10.23 7.95
C LEU A 344 5.09 9.84 9.37
N PRO A 345 3.80 9.59 9.64
CA PRO A 345 3.37 9.21 10.98
C PRO A 345 3.95 7.85 11.39
N ALA A 346 4.09 7.63 12.71
CA ALA A 346 4.26 6.29 13.27
C ALA A 346 3.21 5.32 12.68
N GLY A 347 3.62 4.09 12.38
CA GLY A 347 2.79 3.12 11.67
C GLY A 347 2.73 3.29 10.17
N THR A 348 3.41 4.28 9.59
CA THR A 348 3.61 4.29 8.14
C THR A 348 4.31 3.01 7.70
N VAL A 349 3.73 2.35 6.71
CA VAL A 349 4.27 1.17 6.03
C VAL A 349 4.87 1.61 4.71
N ILE A 350 6.14 1.30 4.48
CA ILE A 350 6.83 1.56 3.21
C ILE A 350 7.14 0.20 2.58
N ILE A 351 6.55 -0.10 1.43
CA ILE A 351 6.89 -1.27 0.62
C ILE A 351 7.86 -0.83 -0.49
N THR A 352 8.95 -1.59 -0.62
CA THR A 352 10.22 -1.09 -1.18
C THR A 352 10.44 -1.45 -2.65
N GLY A 353 9.44 -2.01 -3.32
CA GLY A 353 9.52 -2.57 -4.66
C GLY A 353 9.76 -4.07 -4.67
N THR A 354 9.57 -4.66 -5.85
CA THR A 354 9.66 -6.09 -6.10
C THR A 354 10.88 -6.47 -6.96
N PRO A 355 11.51 -7.65 -6.73
CA PRO A 355 12.48 -8.24 -7.64
C PRO A 355 11.80 -8.75 -8.94
N PRO A 356 12.58 -9.15 -9.97
CA PRO A 356 12.04 -9.69 -11.21
C PRO A 356 11.24 -10.98 -11.02
N GLY A 357 10.45 -11.34 -12.05
CA GLY A 357 9.63 -12.55 -12.09
C GLY A 357 8.14 -12.32 -11.81
N ILE A 358 7.68 -11.08 -11.90
CA ILE A 358 6.26 -10.73 -11.82
C ILE A 358 5.46 -11.51 -12.87
N GLY A 359 4.19 -11.77 -12.61
CA GLY A 359 3.31 -12.49 -13.53
C GLY A 359 3.23 -11.83 -14.92
N ALA A 360 3.19 -10.50 -14.97
CA ALA A 360 3.14 -9.77 -16.25
C ALA A 360 4.34 -10.04 -17.18
N SER A 361 5.55 -10.16 -16.65
CA SER A 361 6.75 -10.46 -17.45
C SER A 361 6.79 -11.92 -17.92
N ARG A 362 6.07 -12.79 -17.22
CA ARG A 362 5.97 -14.23 -17.48
C ARG A 362 4.74 -14.61 -18.32
N GLY A 363 3.78 -13.70 -18.49
CA GLY A 363 2.47 -14.02 -19.06
C GLY A 363 1.63 -14.94 -18.18
N VAL A 364 1.82 -14.88 -16.86
CA VAL A 364 1.12 -15.69 -15.85
C VAL A 364 0.30 -14.76 -14.97
N TRP A 365 -0.95 -15.12 -14.70
CA TRP A 365 -1.90 -14.30 -13.95
C TRP A 365 -2.58 -15.13 -12.87
N LEU A 366 -2.87 -14.49 -11.74
CA LEU A 366 -3.57 -15.14 -10.63
C LEU A 366 -5.00 -15.51 -11.01
N ARG A 367 -5.40 -16.70 -10.58
CA ARG A 367 -6.74 -17.29 -10.76
C ARG A 367 -7.39 -17.59 -9.43
N ASP A 368 -8.70 -17.78 -9.47
CA ASP A 368 -9.44 -18.28 -8.31
C ASP A 368 -8.86 -19.64 -7.86
N GLY A 369 -8.60 -19.76 -6.56
CA GLY A 369 -7.98 -20.94 -5.97
C GLY A 369 -6.44 -21.00 -6.00
N ASP A 370 -5.75 -20.05 -6.63
CA ASP A 370 -4.29 -20.01 -6.59
C ASP A 370 -3.75 -19.68 -5.19
N GLU A 371 -2.69 -20.38 -4.78
CA GLU A 371 -1.90 -20.05 -3.61
C GLU A 371 -0.66 -19.22 -4.01
N VAL A 372 -0.57 -18.00 -3.49
CA VAL A 372 0.65 -17.18 -3.57
C VAL A 372 1.33 -17.16 -2.21
N ARG A 373 2.61 -17.51 -2.19
CA ARG A 373 3.44 -17.45 -1.00
C ARG A 373 4.64 -16.55 -1.22
N CYS A 374 4.64 -15.42 -0.54
CA CYS A 374 5.80 -14.55 -0.44
C CYS A 374 6.61 -14.92 0.80
N SER A 375 7.94 -15.00 0.66
CA SER A 375 8.86 -15.25 1.77
C SER A 375 10.07 -14.32 1.69
N ILE A 376 10.56 -13.91 2.85
CA ILE A 376 11.77 -13.13 3.01
C ILE A 376 12.61 -13.78 4.10
N SER A 377 13.91 -13.93 3.83
CA SER A 377 14.87 -14.47 4.78
C SER A 377 15.04 -13.56 6.02
N GLY A 378 15.98 -13.88 6.92
CA GLY A 378 16.24 -13.06 8.11
C GLY A 378 15.21 -13.22 9.23
N GLY A 379 14.41 -14.30 9.21
CA GLY A 379 13.41 -14.58 10.24
C GLY A 379 12.07 -13.87 10.04
N ILE A 380 11.85 -13.22 8.90
CA ILE A 380 10.61 -12.46 8.61
C ILE A 380 9.47 -13.41 8.20
N ALA A 381 9.69 -14.16 7.12
CA ALA A 381 8.74 -15.13 6.57
C ALA A 381 9.48 -16.42 6.15
N GLN A 382 10.55 -16.73 6.90
CA GLN A 382 11.37 -17.92 6.83
C GLN A 382 11.91 -18.21 8.24
N PRO A 383 12.33 -19.45 8.55
CA PRO A 383 13.01 -19.75 9.81
C PRO A 383 14.23 -18.84 10.02
N HIS A 384 14.43 -18.32 11.23
CA HIS A 384 15.72 -17.74 11.58
C HIS A 384 16.67 -18.87 11.94
N ILE A 385 17.50 -19.27 10.98
CA ILE A 385 18.63 -20.16 11.25
C ILE A 385 19.81 -19.26 11.60
N GLU A 386 20.06 -19.02 12.88
CA GLU A 386 21.47 -18.86 13.27
C GLU A 386 22.15 -20.18 12.94
N PRO A 387 23.29 -20.21 12.22
CA PRO A 387 24.03 -21.45 12.04
C PRO A 387 24.43 -21.96 13.41
N LYS A 388 23.72 -22.98 13.91
CA LYS A 388 24.26 -23.80 15.00
C LYS A 388 25.58 -24.36 14.49
N PRO A 389 26.70 -24.21 15.23
CA PRO A 389 27.91 -24.93 14.90
C PRO A 389 27.58 -26.43 14.93
N GLU A 390 27.68 -27.03 13.74
CA GLU A 390 27.67 -28.44 13.39
C GLU A 390 26.84 -29.40 14.27
N SER A 391 25.76 -29.94 13.70
CA SER A 391 25.38 -31.33 13.97
C SER A 391 24.75 -31.96 12.72
N PRO A 392 25.07 -33.22 12.43
CA PRO A 392 24.91 -33.80 11.11
C PRO A 392 23.43 -34.05 10.78
N LEU A 393 23.09 -33.75 9.53
CA LEU A 393 21.84 -34.05 8.84
C LEU A 393 21.31 -35.44 9.21
N ARG A 394 20.06 -35.48 9.66
CA ARG A 394 19.17 -36.62 9.46
C ARG A 394 17.94 -36.09 8.73
N CYS A 395 17.65 -36.75 7.61
CA CYS A 395 16.71 -36.37 6.56
C CYS A 395 15.35 -35.84 7.06
#